data_AF-A0A7S3XB51-F1
#
_entry.id   AF-A0A7S3XB51-F1
#
_cell.length_a   1.000
_cell.length_b   1.000
_cell.length_c   1.000
_cell.angle_alpha   90.00
_cell.angle_beta   90.00
_cell.angle_gamma   90.00
#
_symmetry.space_group_name_H-M   'P 1'
#
loop_
_entity.id
_entity.type
_entity.pdbx_description
1 polymer ?
#
loop_
_entity_poly.entity_id
_entity_poly.type
_entity_poly.pdbx_seq_one_letter_code
_entity_poly.pdbx_strand_id
1 'polypeptide(L)'
;IEYGDARLAFQPYLKDVRRLISLATSSDYDGLAASSQQLKDMCDFLDGNAAGDKKQVERVKAIRKAAAGLGAACKARDASPAARAVISIGKFLVEFAEA
;
A
#
# COMPACT_ATOMS: atom_id res chain seq x y z
N ILE A 1 1.77 15.98 18.06
CA ILE A 1 1.72 14.50 17.96
C ILE A 1 3.18 14.08 17.95
N GLU A 2 3.66 13.49 19.05
CA GLU A 2 5.06 13.06 19.15
C GLU A 2 5.35 12.00 18.07
N TYR A 3 6.58 11.96 17.59
CA TYR A 3 7.05 11.09 16.49
C TYR A 3 6.70 9.59 16.69
N GLY A 4 6.44 9.15 17.94
CA GLY A 4 5.97 7.80 18.27
C GLY A 4 4.50 7.50 17.92
N ASP A 5 3.60 8.48 17.98
CA ASP A 5 2.15 8.28 17.80
C ASP A 5 1.77 8.05 16.33
N ALA A 6 2.42 8.78 15.41
CA ALA A 6 2.15 8.63 13.98
C ALA A 6 2.53 7.22 13.51
N ARG A 7 3.70 6.71 13.92
CA ARG A 7 4.19 5.39 13.54
C ARG A 7 3.31 4.25 14.07
N LEU A 8 2.69 4.43 15.24
CA LEU A 8 1.71 3.49 15.79
C LEU A 8 0.46 3.41 14.94
N ALA A 9 -0.03 4.55 14.42
CA ALA A 9 -1.18 4.58 13.53
C ALA A 9 -0.92 3.89 12.17
N PHE A 10 0.34 3.87 11.70
CA PHE A 10 0.72 3.19 10.45
C PHE A 10 1.07 1.71 10.60
N GLN A 11 1.28 1.19 11.83
CA GLN A 11 1.68 -0.20 12.05
C GLN A 11 0.74 -1.24 11.42
N PRO A 12 -0.60 -1.12 11.52
CA PRO A 12 -1.51 -2.08 10.89
C PRO A 12 -1.26 -2.19 9.38
N TYR A 13 -1.12 -1.05 8.71
CA TYR A 13 -0.89 -1.00 7.26
C TYR A 13 0.48 -1.54 6.86
N LEU A 14 1.52 -1.34 7.67
CA LEU A 14 2.83 -1.96 7.42
C LEU A 14 2.78 -3.50 7.53
N LYS A 15 1.98 -4.03 8.45
CA LYS A 15 1.73 -5.49 8.55
C LYS A 15 0.96 -5.99 7.33
N ASP A 16 -0.04 -5.25 6.88
CA ASP A 16 -0.83 -5.59 5.69
C ASP A 16 0.02 -5.60 4.43
N VAL A 17 0.90 -4.62 4.23
CA VAL A 17 1.84 -4.62 3.10
C VAL A 17 2.78 -5.81 3.16
N ARG A 18 3.34 -6.17 4.33
CA ARG A 18 4.15 -7.40 4.46
C ARG A 18 3.37 -8.66 4.08
N ARG A 19 2.11 -8.75 4.49
CA ARG A 19 1.22 -9.85 4.09
C ARG A 19 1.01 -9.87 2.57
N LEU A 20 0.74 -8.72 1.95
CA LEU A 20 0.60 -8.60 0.50
C LEU A 20 1.87 -9.02 -0.25
N ILE A 21 3.06 -8.71 0.28
CA ILE A 21 4.33 -9.16 -0.31
C ILE A 21 4.39 -10.68 -0.31
N SER A 22 4.08 -11.32 0.83
CA SER A 22 4.03 -12.78 0.94
C SER A 22 3.05 -13.42 -0.05
N LEU A 23 1.86 -12.84 -0.22
CA LEU A 23 0.84 -13.31 -1.16
C LEU A 23 1.31 -13.16 -2.62
N ALA A 24 1.92 -12.03 -2.97
CA ALA A 24 2.48 -11.80 -4.30
C ALA A 24 3.65 -12.75 -4.62
N THR A 25 4.54 -13.01 -3.66
CA THR A 25 5.66 -13.94 -3.83
C THR A 25 5.19 -15.40 -3.94
N SER A 26 4.11 -15.77 -3.24
CA SER A 26 3.49 -17.10 -3.36
C SER A 26 2.52 -17.23 -4.54
N SER A 27 2.35 -16.17 -5.34
CA SER A 27 1.39 -16.13 -6.46
C SER A 27 -0.06 -16.42 -6.04
N ASP A 28 -0.42 -16.11 -4.79
CA ASP A 28 -1.78 -16.22 -4.26
C ASP A 28 -2.61 -14.99 -4.68
N TYR A 29 -3.06 -15.00 -5.93
CA TYR A 29 -3.82 -13.90 -6.52
C TYR A 29 -5.20 -13.74 -5.90
N ASP A 30 -5.80 -14.82 -5.38
CA ASP A 30 -7.10 -14.77 -4.71
C ASP A 30 -6.96 -14.08 -3.34
N GLY A 31 -5.90 -14.41 -2.60
CA GLY A 31 -5.52 -13.71 -1.37
C GLY A 31 -5.19 -12.23 -1.60
N LEU A 32 -4.49 -11.90 -2.70
CA LEU A 32 -4.24 -10.51 -3.11
C LEU A 32 -5.54 -9.77 -3.44
N ALA A 33 -6.44 -10.40 -4.21
CA ALA A 33 -7.73 -9.82 -4.57
C ALA A 33 -8.63 -9.58 -3.35
N ALA A 34 -8.66 -10.53 -2.40
CA ALA A 34 -9.38 -10.38 -1.14
C ALA A 34 -8.82 -9.23 -0.28
N SER A 35 -7.53 -8.94 -0.40
CA SER A 35 -6.85 -7.86 0.33
C SER A 35 -7.00 -6.48 -0.34
N SER A 36 -7.74 -6.39 -1.46
CA SER A 36 -7.95 -5.12 -2.19
C SER A 36 -8.76 -4.09 -1.40
N GLN A 37 -9.70 -4.53 -0.57
CA GLN A 37 -10.46 -3.63 0.30
C GLN A 37 -9.56 -3.00 1.36
N GLN A 38 -8.65 -3.76 1.95
CA GLN A 38 -7.67 -3.26 2.94
C GLN A 38 -6.74 -2.21 2.32
N LEU A 39 -6.32 -2.40 1.07
CA LEU A 39 -5.56 -1.40 0.32
C LEU A 39 -6.32 -0.10 0.09
N LYS A 40 -7.64 -0.19 -0.13
CA LYS A 40 -8.50 0.98 -0.28
C LYS A 40 -8.60 1.76 1.03
N ASP A 41 -8.88 1.06 2.13
CA ASP A 41 -8.99 1.66 3.46
C ASP A 41 -7.68 2.34 3.87
N MET A 42 -6.53 1.72 3.56
CA MET A 42 -5.21 2.33 3.73
C MET A 42 -5.05 3.62 2.92
N CYS A 43 -5.44 3.63 1.64
CA CYS A 43 -5.35 4.84 0.81
C CYS A 43 -6.22 5.97 1.35
N ASP A 44 -7.43 5.66 1.80
CA ASP A 44 -8.36 6.65 2.37
C ASP A 44 -7.82 7.22 3.71
N PHE A 45 -7.21 6.37 4.54
CA PHE A 45 -6.50 6.80 5.75
C PHE A 45 -5.32 7.72 5.43
N LEU A 46 -4.49 7.36 4.44
CA LEU A 46 -3.34 8.16 4.04
C LEU A 46 -3.76 9.51 3.46
N ASP A 47 -4.82 9.56 2.65
CA ASP A 47 -5.35 10.82 2.11
C ASP A 47 -5.82 11.77 3.22
N GLY A 48 -6.47 11.23 4.26
CA GLY A 48 -6.85 12.01 5.44
C GLY A 48 -5.65 12.60 6.19
N ASN A 49 -4.53 11.87 6.24
CA ASN A 49 -3.30 12.31 6.91
C ASN A 49 -2.38 13.17 6.03
N ALA A 50 -2.52 13.11 4.70
CA ALA A 50 -1.75 13.90 3.75
C ALA A 50 -2.26 15.35 3.62
N ALA A 51 -3.41 15.67 4.23
CA ALA A 51 -4.10 16.95 4.06
C ALA A 51 -3.19 18.15 4.40
N GLY A 52 -2.80 18.90 3.36
CA GLY A 52 -1.95 20.10 3.48
C GLY A 52 -0.52 19.93 2.99
N ASP A 53 -0.01 18.71 2.79
CA ASP A 53 1.32 18.44 2.26
C ASP A 53 1.26 17.88 0.83
N LYS A 54 1.67 18.71 -0.14
CA LYS A 54 1.69 18.33 -1.57
C LYS A 54 2.54 17.10 -1.86
N LYS A 55 3.66 16.89 -1.15
CA LYS A 55 4.53 15.73 -1.36
C LYS A 55 3.87 14.46 -0.84
N GLN A 56 3.22 14.54 0.33
CA GLN A 56 2.48 13.41 0.88
C GLN A 56 1.28 13.05 0.00
N VAL A 57 0.54 14.04 -0.52
CA VAL A 57 -0.55 13.81 -1.47
C VAL A 57 -0.07 13.10 -2.75
N GLU A 58 1.08 13.50 -3.31
CA GLU A 58 1.65 12.81 -4.47
C GLU A 58 2.07 11.36 -4.15
N ARG A 59 2.57 11.09 -2.94
CA ARG A 59 2.85 9.72 -2.48
C ARG A 59 1.57 8.89 -2.35
N VAL A 60 0.48 9.44 -1.80
CA VAL A 60 -0.81 8.70 -1.73
C VAL A 60 -1.34 8.39 -3.13
N LYS A 61 -1.24 9.33 -4.07
CA LYS A 61 -1.57 9.07 -5.49
C LYS A 61 -0.73 7.95 -6.09
N ALA A 62 0.58 7.92 -5.81
CA ALA A 62 1.46 6.86 -6.28
C ALA A 62 1.07 5.49 -5.70
N ILE A 63 0.70 5.44 -4.41
CA ILE A 63 0.17 4.23 -3.75
C ILE A 63 -1.14 3.77 -4.41
N ARG A 64 -2.11 4.69 -4.63
CA ARG A 64 -3.36 4.38 -5.33
C ARG A 64 -3.12 3.82 -6.73
N LYS A 65 -2.18 4.41 -7.48
CA LYS A 65 -1.81 3.93 -8.82
C LYS A 65 -1.21 2.52 -8.77
N ALA A 66 -0.33 2.25 -7.80
CA ALA A 66 0.25 0.93 -7.61
C ALA A 66 -0.82 -0.10 -7.19
N ALA A 67 -1.76 0.26 -6.31
CA ALA A 67 -2.86 -0.61 -5.91
C ALA A 67 -3.80 -0.96 -7.08
N ALA A 68 -4.10 0.02 -7.95
CA ALA A 68 -4.83 -0.23 -9.19
C ALA A 68 -4.07 -1.18 -10.14
N GLY A 69 -2.75 -0.99 -10.28
CA GLY A 69 -1.87 -1.87 -11.04
C GLY A 69 -1.83 -3.30 -10.48
N LEU A 70 -1.84 -3.44 -9.15
CA LEU A 70 -1.95 -4.73 -8.48
C LEU A 70 -3.27 -5.43 -8.82
N GLY A 71 -4.40 -4.72 -8.79
CA GLY A 71 -5.70 -5.27 -9.16
C GLY A 71 -5.75 -5.76 -10.62
N ALA A 72 -5.12 -5.03 -11.54
CA ALA A 72 -4.99 -5.46 -12.93
C ALA A 72 -4.08 -6.71 -13.06
N ALA A 73 -2.94 -6.72 -12.37
CA ALA A 73 -2.01 -7.84 -12.36
C ALA A 73 -2.62 -9.12 -11.77
N CYS A 74 -3.44 -9.00 -10.71
CA CYS A 74 -4.15 -10.14 -10.12
C CYS A 74 -5.16 -10.73 -11.10
N LYS A 75 -5.91 -9.89 -11.82
CA LYS A 75 -6.83 -10.35 -12.88
C LYS A 75 -6.10 -11.03 -14.03
N ALA A 76 -4.92 -10.52 -14.38
CA ALA A 76 -4.04 -11.11 -15.39
C ALA A 76 -3.28 -12.35 -14.91
N ARG A 77 -3.33 -12.67 -13.61
CA ARG A 77 -2.57 -13.74 -12.94
C ARG A 77 -1.06 -13.67 -13.20
N ASP A 78 -0.54 -12.45 -13.24
CA ASP A 78 0.88 -12.18 -13.50
C ASP A 78 1.62 -11.76 -12.22
N ALA A 79 2.55 -12.60 -11.78
CA ALA A 79 3.31 -12.44 -10.54
C ALA A 79 4.26 -11.24 -10.61
N SER A 80 4.86 -10.97 -11.77
CA SER A 80 5.93 -9.97 -11.89
C SER A 80 5.41 -8.54 -11.68
N PRO A 81 4.34 -8.08 -12.35
CA PRO A 81 3.72 -6.78 -12.10
C PRO A 81 3.06 -6.71 -10.73
N ALA A 82 2.48 -7.81 -10.23
CA ALA A 82 1.88 -7.85 -8.90
C ALA A 82 2.94 -7.60 -7.80
N ALA A 83 4.05 -8.33 -7.83
CA ALA A 83 5.15 -8.15 -6.89
C ALA A 83 5.73 -6.72 -6.93
N ARG A 84 5.94 -6.17 -8.15
CA ARG A 84 6.41 -4.78 -8.32
C ARG A 84 5.45 -3.77 -7.70
N ALA A 85 4.15 -3.93 -7.94
CA ALA A 85 3.13 -3.04 -7.38
C ALA A 85 3.14 -3.07 -5.84
N VAL A 86 3.20 -4.25 -5.22
CA VAL A 86 3.25 -4.35 -3.75
C VAL A 86 4.53 -3.75 -3.18
N ILE A 87 5.69 -4.00 -3.81
CA ILE A 87 6.97 -3.41 -3.37
C ILE A 87 6.91 -1.88 -3.43
N SER A 88 6.34 -1.31 -4.50
CA SER A 88 6.14 0.13 -4.62
C SER A 88 5.24 0.69 -3.52
N ILE A 89 4.12 0.01 -3.21
CA ILE A 89 3.22 0.40 -2.11
C ILE A 89 3.99 0.44 -0.78
N GLY A 90 4.75 -0.62 -0.48
CA GLY A 90 5.53 -0.70 0.76
C GLY A 90 6.58 0.39 0.88
N LYS A 91 7.30 0.68 -0.21
CA LYS A 91 8.29 1.78 -0.24
C LYS A 91 7.64 3.13 0.05
N PHE A 92 6.55 3.47 -0.65
CA PHE A 92 5.90 4.76 -0.45
C PHE A 92 5.26 4.90 0.93
N LEU A 93 4.75 3.81 1.51
CA LEU A 93 4.20 3.82 2.86
C LEU A 93 5.28 4.10 3.93
N VAL A 94 6.48 3.51 3.76
CA VAL A 94 7.62 3.83 4.64
C VAL A 94 8.04 5.29 4.47
N GLU A 95 8.19 5.76 3.24
CA GLU A 95 8.51 7.17 2.96
C GLU A 95 7.44 8.14 3.49
N PHE A 96 6.17 7.73 3.55
CA PHE A 96 5.09 8.51 4.13
C PHE A 96 5.21 8.59 5.65
N ALA A 97 5.52 7.46 6.31
CA ALA A 97 5.64 7.37 7.76
C ALA A 97 6.92 7.99 8.34
N GLU A 98 7.98 8.15 7.53
CA GLU A 98 9.27 8.71 7.94
C GLU A 98 9.41 10.23 7.68
N ALA A 99 8.50 10.83 6.90
CA ALA A 99 8.54 12.23 6.49
C ALA A 99 7.71 13.15 7.39
#